data_AF-A0A3M1H8T0-F1
#
_entry.id   AF-A0A3M1H8T0-F1
#
_cell.length_a   1.000
_cell.length_b   1.000
_cell.length_c   1.000
_cell.angle_alpha   90.00
_cell.angle_beta   90.00
_cell.angle_gamma   90.00
#
_symmetry.space_group_name_H-M   'P 1'
#
loop_
_entity.id
_entity.type
_entity.pdbx_description
1 polymer ?
#
loop_
_entity_poly.entity_id
_entity_poly.type
_entity_poly.pdbx_seq_one_letter_code
_entity_poly.pdbx_strand_id
1 'polypeptide(L)'
;MILREELIGRSVQAVDKYTNQTITGVIVDETYHTFIINDKRVVKKDVILKLNQHVIDGSLLEKRPHDRIKAKFRIKKETKL
;
A
#
# COMPACT_ATOMS: atom_id res chain seq x y z
N MET A 1 -1.66 -7.99 10.83
CA MET A 1 -0.43 -7.37 10.26
C MET A 1 -0.83 -6.90 8.89
N ILE A 2 -1.00 -5.59 8.72
CA ILE A 2 -1.68 -4.97 7.59
C ILE A 2 -1.12 -5.34 6.21
N LEU A 3 0.18 -5.69 6.14
CA LEU A 3 0.82 -6.15 4.91
C LEU A 3 0.27 -7.48 4.38
N ARG A 4 -0.43 -8.28 5.20
CA ARG A 4 -1.05 -9.57 4.80
C ARG A 4 -2.57 -9.51 4.75
N GLU A 5 -3.15 -8.33 4.87
CA GLU A 5 -4.60 -8.18 4.91
C GLU A 5 -5.13 -7.78 3.53
N GLU A 6 -6.43 -8.04 3.32
CA GLU A 6 -7.15 -7.52 2.16
C GLU A 6 -7.32 -6.01 2.31
N LEU A 7 -6.90 -5.29 1.27
CA LEU A 7 -6.93 -3.83 1.23
C LEU A 7 -8.08 -3.31 0.36
N ILE A 8 -8.60 -4.12 -0.57
CA ILE A 8 -9.78 -3.79 -1.37
C ILE A 8 -10.98 -3.60 -0.42
N GLY A 9 -11.75 -2.54 -0.65
CA GLY A 9 -12.87 -2.12 0.20
C GLY A 9 -12.47 -1.30 1.43
N ARG A 10 -11.17 -1.08 1.68
CA ARG A 10 -10.71 -0.23 2.79
C ARG A 10 -10.62 1.23 2.38
N SER A 11 -11.03 2.11 3.30
CA SER A 11 -10.80 3.55 3.19
C SER A 11 -9.35 3.88 3.53
N VAL A 12 -8.70 4.65 2.66
CA VAL A 12 -7.28 4.99 2.75
C VAL A 12 -7.03 6.45 2.38
N GLN A 13 -5.92 6.98 2.87
CA GLN A 13 -5.32 8.21 2.38
C GLN A 13 -3.95 7.87 1.79
N ALA A 14 -3.80 7.99 0.48
CA ALA A 14 -2.55 7.84 -0.24
C ALA A 14 -1.90 9.22 -0.42
N VAL A 15 -0.65 9.36 0.02
CA VAL A 15 0.17 10.57 -0.17
C VAL A 15 1.27 10.24 -1.16
N ASP A 16 1.32 10.95 -2.27
CA ASP A 16 2.37 10.83 -3.28
C ASP A 16 3.69 11.42 -2.76
N LYS A 17 4.78 10.65 -2.87
CA LYS A 17 6.10 11.01 -2.32
C LYS A 17 6.79 12.15 -3.07
N TYR A 18 6.46 12.35 -4.35
CA TYR A 18 7.13 13.31 -5.22
C TYR A 18 6.38 14.63 -5.29
N THR A 19 5.06 14.56 -5.32
CA THR A 19 4.18 15.72 -5.50
C THR A 19 3.52 16.17 -4.21
N ASN A 20 3.61 15.38 -3.12
CA ASN A 20 2.87 15.56 -1.88
C ASN A 20 1.34 15.64 -2.06
N GLN A 21 0.83 15.26 -3.24
CA GLN A 21 -0.60 15.21 -3.48
C GLN A 21 -1.23 14.09 -2.67
N THR A 22 -2.41 14.36 -2.16
CA THR A 22 -3.15 13.42 -1.31
C THR A 22 -4.41 12.97 -2.00
N ILE A 23 -4.60 11.66 -2.09
CA ILE A 23 -5.81 11.02 -2.60
C ILE A 23 -6.44 10.26 -1.44
N THR A 24 -7.67 10.62 -1.09
CA THR A 24 -8.46 9.92 -0.08
C THR A 24 -9.62 9.20 -0.75
N GLY A 25 -9.85 7.95 -0.38
CA GLY A 25 -10.91 7.16 -0.98
C GLY A 25 -10.87 5.70 -0.57
N VAL A 26 -11.72 4.90 -1.20
CA VAL A 26 -11.75 3.45 -1.00
C VAL A 26 -10.92 2.77 -2.08
N ILE A 27 -10.11 1.79 -1.71
CA ILE A 27 -9.42 0.94 -2.69
C ILE A 27 -10.46 0.04 -3.35
N VAL A 28 -10.68 0.20 -4.66
CA VAL A 28 -11.65 -0.59 -5.43
C VAL A 28 -10.99 -1.76 -6.16
N ASP A 29 -9.71 -1.62 -6.50
CA ASP A 29 -8.93 -2.66 -7.16
C ASP A 29 -7.44 -2.54 -6.80
N GLU A 30 -6.74 -3.65 -6.90
CA GLU A 30 -5.31 -3.74 -6.65
C GLU A 30 -4.64 -4.70 -7.63
N THR A 31 -3.69 -4.19 -8.41
CA THR A 31 -2.84 -4.98 -9.31
C THR A 31 -1.49 -5.28 -8.65
N TYR A 32 -0.51 -5.78 -9.41
CA TYR A 32 0.84 -5.99 -8.88
C TYR A 32 1.49 -4.67 -8.40
N HIS A 33 1.46 -3.62 -9.24
CA HIS A 33 2.17 -2.35 -8.99
C HIS A 33 1.25 -1.18 -8.66
N THR A 34 -0.07 -1.32 -8.77
CA THR A 34 -1.00 -0.19 -8.62
C THR A 34 -2.17 -0.49 -7.70
N PHE A 35 -2.73 0.56 -7.12
CA PHE A 35 -4.07 0.60 -6.55
C PHE A 35 -4.99 1.41 -7.45
N ILE A 36 -6.29 1.15 -7.39
CA ILE A 36 -7.32 2.07 -7.86
C ILE A 36 -8.05 2.59 -6.63
N ILE A 37 -8.04 3.91 -6.43
CA ILE A 37 -8.66 4.59 -5.29
C ILE A 37 -9.60 5.65 -5.85
N ASN A 38 -10.92 5.51 -5.65
CA ASN A 38 -11.95 6.37 -6.26
C ASN A 38 -11.69 6.65 -7.76
N ASP A 39 -11.57 5.58 -8.56
CA ASP A 39 -11.28 5.60 -10.01
C ASP A 39 -9.92 6.20 -10.42
N LYS A 40 -9.09 6.63 -9.48
CA LYS A 40 -7.72 7.08 -9.76
C LYS A 40 -6.74 5.93 -9.61
N ARG A 41 -5.91 5.73 -10.62
CA ARG A 41 -4.81 4.78 -10.57
C ARG A 41 -3.61 5.40 -9.85
N VAL A 42 -3.11 4.69 -8.86
CA VAL A 42 -1.99 5.12 -8.01
C VAL A 42 -0.92 4.05 -8.01
N VAL A 43 0.33 4.43 -8.22
CA VAL A 43 1.48 3.51 -8.23
C VAL A 43 1.95 3.27 -6.80
N LYS A 44 2.07 1.99 -6.40
CA LYS A 44 2.38 1.59 -5.02
C LYS A 44 3.70 2.17 -4.51
N LYS A 45 4.76 2.04 -5.30
CA LYS A 45 6.12 2.46 -4.90
C LYS A 45 6.21 3.97 -4.62
N ASP A 46 5.34 4.75 -5.26
CA ASP A 46 5.37 6.21 -5.28
C ASP A 46 4.53 6.83 -4.14
N VAL A 47 3.81 6.02 -3.36
CA VAL A 47 2.90 6.51 -2.33
C VAL A 47 3.17 5.97 -0.93
N ILE A 48 2.78 6.77 0.06
CA ILE A 48 2.62 6.36 1.45
C ILE A 48 1.13 6.23 1.73
N LEU A 49 0.70 5.06 2.20
CA LEU A 49 -0.68 4.78 2.57
C LEU A 49 -0.88 4.98 4.07
N LYS A 50 -1.88 5.77 4.41
CA LYS A 50 -2.43 5.86 5.76
C LYS A 50 -3.74 5.10 5.81
N LEU A 51 -3.78 4.08 6.66
CA LEU A 51 -4.92 3.19 6.84
C LEU A 51 -5.16 3.02 8.34
N ASN A 52 -6.28 3.57 8.82
CA ASN A 52 -6.56 3.71 10.26
C ASN A 52 -5.39 4.40 10.99
N GLN A 53 -4.76 3.71 11.95
CA GLN A 53 -3.61 4.20 12.72
C GLN A 53 -2.25 3.79 12.13
N HIS A 54 -2.22 3.16 10.96
CA HIS A 54 -0.99 2.66 10.34
C HIS A 54 -0.55 3.56 9.18
N VAL A 55 0.75 3.81 9.11
CA VAL A 55 1.42 4.47 7.99
C VAL A 55 2.32 3.43 7.32
N ILE A 56 2.11 3.18 6.04
CA ILE A 56 2.75 2.11 5.29
C ILE A 56 3.38 2.69 4.03
N ASP A 57 4.64 2.36 3.77
CA ASP A 57 5.24 2.63 2.47
C ASP A 57 4.64 1.66 1.43
N GLY A 58 4.03 2.19 0.37
CA GLY A 58 3.38 1.37 -0.64
C GLY A 58 4.34 0.44 -1.40
N SER A 59 5.65 0.71 -1.41
CA SER A 59 6.65 -0.23 -1.96
C SER A 59 6.64 -1.60 -1.27
N LEU A 60 6.28 -1.65 0.03
CA LEU A 60 6.15 -2.90 0.79
C LEU A 60 4.95 -3.74 0.33
N LEU A 61 4.04 -3.14 -0.45
CA LEU A 61 2.83 -3.74 -0.96
C LEU A 61 2.96 -4.17 -2.44
N GLU A 62 4.15 -4.08 -3.05
CA GLU A 62 4.44 -4.51 -4.43
C GLU A 62 4.36 -6.04 -4.61
N LYS A 63 3.14 -6.57 -4.63
CA LYS A 63 2.74 -7.88 -5.15
C LYS A 63 1.26 -7.81 -5.51
N ARG A 64 0.74 -8.82 -6.21
CA ARG A 64 -0.73 -8.99 -6.29
C ARG A 64 -1.29 -9.33 -4.89
N PRO A 65 -2.55 -8.97 -4.58
CA PRO A 65 -3.15 -9.21 -3.26
C PRO A 65 -3.00 -10.65 -2.77
N HIS A 66 -3.34 -11.62 -3.61
CA HIS A 66 -3.27 -13.05 -3.28
C HIS A 66 -1.84 -13.54 -3.00
N ASP A 67 -0.85 -13.01 -3.71
CA ASP A 67 0.56 -13.34 -3.49
C ASP A 67 1.08 -12.70 -2.19
N ARG A 68 0.64 -11.45 -1.92
CA ARG A 68 1.03 -10.70 -0.72
C ARG A 68 0.51 -11.36 0.55
N ILE A 69 -0.76 -11.75 0.56
CA ILE A 69 -1.41 -12.42 1.71
C ILE A 69 -0.69 -13.74 2.04
N LYS A 70 -0.29 -14.50 1.02
CA LYS A 70 0.48 -15.76 1.17
C LYS A 70 1.96 -15.55 1.52
N ALA A 71 2.49 -14.35 1.31
CA ALA A 71 3.92 -14.10 1.48
C ALA A 71 4.36 -14.21 2.95
N LYS A 72 5.36 -15.05 3.19
CA LYS A 72 6.14 -15.03 4.42
C LYS A 72 7.06 -13.81 4.40
N PHE A 73 6.55 -12.66 4.82
CA PHE A 73 7.37 -11.47 5.05
C PHE A 73 8.52 -11.79 6.02
N ARG A 74 9.76 -11.68 5.54
CA ARG A 74 10.97 -11.77 6.35
C ARG A 74 11.37 -10.34 6.67
N ILE A 75 11.01 -9.85 7.86
CA ILE A 75 11.44 -8.53 8.32
C ILE A 75 12.96 -8.62 8.48
N LYS A 76 13.73 -8.01 7.57
CA LYS A 76 15.16 -7.79 7.80
C LYS A 76 15.24 -6.73 8.89
N LYS A 77 15.66 -7.11 10.10
CA LYS A 77 16.11 -6.12 11.08
C LYS A 77 17.34 -5.43 10.47
N GLU A 78 17.29 -4.12 10.32
CA GLU A 78 18.51 -3.35 10.03
C GLU A 78 19.44 -3.52 11.23
N THR A 79 20.56 -4.20 11.02
CA THR A 79 21.71 -4.13 11.91
C THR A 79 22.39 -2.80 11.59
N LYS A 80 22.24 -1.80 12.45
CA LYS A 80 23.12 -0.62 12.44
C LYS A 80 24.57 -1.10 12.67
N LEU A 81 25.46 -0.76 11.74
CA LEU A 81 26.90 -0.70 11.97
C LEU A 81 27.24 0.60 12.71
#